data_AF-A0A8T3WVW0-F1
#
_entry.id   AF-A0A8T3WVW0-F1
#
_cell.length_a   1.000
_cell.length_b   1.000
_cell.length_c   1.000
_cell.angle_alpha   90.00
_cell.angle_beta   90.00
_cell.angle_gamma   90.00
#
_symmetry.space_group_name_H-M   'P 1'
#
loop_
_entity.id
_entity.type
_entity.pdbx_description
1 polymer ?
#
loop_
_entity_poly.entity_id
_entity_poly.type
_entity_poly.pdbx_seq_one_letter_code
_entity_poly.pdbx_strand_id
1 'polypeptide(L)'
;MYYSNGLEYIVGSSYPDNSYIRVNYFSKNVDDNYGFARETPIIFERKYSGSSIKPIQYETQQYHQLSYSIKHSFTPDIFLSPSRPKTKFVGDNSEVRKISEEVFELMTNKKLPDNISINVLSFNEFKALHSNFGPWSSGILGFSINGTQKRIFVRETNLDALMLVIGHEIGHVLTETLPNRHDEEAKAFAFSIEWAKTIKKHNIANLGLNIKDELDFQPARNGLHDIAFAFVDFMVKKGRIAIQLHDDLVKGYVSVFGRVYH
;
A
#
# COMPACT_ATOMS: atom_id res chain seq x y z
N MET A 1 14.65 -26.22 20.22
CA MET A 1 14.45 -26.40 18.78
C MET A 1 14.05 -25.05 18.21
N TYR A 2 15.00 -24.34 17.61
CA TYR A 2 14.81 -23.01 17.06
C TYR A 2 14.55 -23.16 15.55
N TYR A 3 13.38 -22.72 15.07
CA TYR A 3 13.15 -22.53 13.64
C TYR A 3 13.49 -21.08 13.29
N SER A 4 14.65 -20.87 12.67
CA SER A 4 14.91 -19.63 11.94
C SER A 4 14.24 -19.75 10.57
N ASN A 5 13.10 -19.09 10.39
CA ASN A 5 12.49 -18.92 9.06
C ASN A 5 13.25 -17.80 8.33
N GLY A 6 14.43 -18.17 7.82
CA GLY A 6 15.28 -17.29 7.03
C GLY A 6 14.63 -16.95 5.69
N LEU A 7 14.58 -15.65 5.39
CA LEU A 7 14.62 -15.16 4.02
C LEU A 7 16.01 -14.58 3.80
N GLU A 8 16.78 -15.16 2.90
CA GLU A 8 18.01 -14.56 2.38
C GLU A 8 17.63 -13.53 1.32
N TYR A 9 17.97 -12.27 1.57
CA TYR A 9 17.95 -11.23 0.56
C TYR A 9 19.28 -11.26 -0.19
N ILE A 10 19.26 -11.49 -1.50
CA ILE A 10 20.34 -10.94 -2.35
C ILE A 10 19.91 -9.53 -2.71
N VAL A 11 20.31 -8.57 -1.87
CA VAL A 11 20.28 -7.16 -2.22
C VAL A 11 21.18 -6.99 -3.44
N GLY A 12 20.57 -6.66 -4.58
CA GLY A 12 21.30 -6.41 -5.82
C GLY A 12 22.38 -5.35 -5.61
N SER A 13 23.56 -5.63 -6.14
CA SER A 13 24.71 -4.73 -6.20
C SER A 13 24.31 -3.36 -6.75
N SER A 14 24.56 -2.31 -5.96
CA SER A 14 24.55 -0.93 -6.45
C SER A 14 25.72 -0.75 -7.41
N TYR A 15 25.45 -0.32 -8.64
CA TYR A 15 26.51 0.22 -9.49
C TYR A 15 26.93 1.60 -8.95
N PRO A 16 28.19 2.05 -9.19
CA PRO A 16 28.76 3.24 -8.56
C PRO A 16 28.02 4.57 -8.83
N ASP A 17 27.06 4.59 -9.77
CA ASP A 17 26.39 5.81 -10.23
C ASP A 17 24.98 6.03 -9.66
N ASN A 18 24.46 5.14 -8.80
CA ASN A 18 23.12 5.22 -8.18
C ASN A 18 21.94 5.39 -9.17
N SER A 19 22.12 5.12 -10.46
CA SER A 19 21.09 5.42 -11.46
C SER A 19 20.01 4.33 -11.60
N TYR A 20 20.29 3.10 -11.13
CA TYR A 20 19.38 1.95 -11.24
C TYR A 20 19.55 0.95 -10.08
N ILE A 21 18.45 0.33 -9.64
CA ILE A 21 18.47 -0.75 -8.63
C ILE A 21 17.66 -1.94 -9.14
N ARG A 22 18.28 -3.13 -9.18
CA ARG A 22 17.55 -4.39 -9.40
C ARG A 22 17.05 -4.94 -8.08
N VAL A 23 15.73 -4.97 -7.90
CA VAL A 23 15.10 -5.74 -6.82
C VAL A 23 14.69 -7.09 -7.40
N ASN A 24 15.36 -8.16 -6.98
CA ASN A 24 14.88 -9.52 -7.23
C ASN A 24 14.04 -9.94 -6.03
N TYR A 25 12.80 -10.35 -6.23
CA TYR A 25 11.98 -10.93 -5.16
C TYR A 25 11.57 -12.36 -5.52
N PHE A 26 11.49 -13.19 -4.49
CA PHE A 26 10.99 -14.56 -4.58
C PHE A 26 9.54 -14.57 -4.12
N SER A 27 8.60 -14.75 -5.04
CA SER A 27 7.21 -14.99 -4.68
C SER A 27 7.02 -16.48 -4.35
N LYS A 28 6.49 -16.77 -3.17
CA LYS A 28 6.14 -18.13 -2.77
C LYS A 28 4.74 -18.43 -3.33
N ASN A 29 4.65 -19.33 -4.31
CA ASN A 29 3.34 -19.82 -4.76
C ASN A 29 2.69 -20.71 -3.69
N VAL A 30 1.36 -20.81 -3.76
CA VAL A 30 0.52 -21.61 -2.85
C VAL A 30 0.90 -23.11 -2.85
N ASP A 31 1.58 -23.56 -3.91
CA ASP A 31 1.99 -24.96 -4.12
C ASP A 31 3.45 -25.25 -3.71
N ASP A 32 4.02 -24.50 -2.77
CA ASP A 32 5.41 -24.64 -2.27
C ASP A 32 6.53 -24.56 -3.33
N ASN A 33 6.19 -24.19 -4.56
CA ASN A 33 7.16 -23.93 -5.63
C ASN A 33 7.55 -22.44 -5.67
N TYR A 34 8.85 -22.17 -5.57
CA TYR A 34 9.40 -20.83 -5.83
C TYR A 34 9.30 -20.53 -7.34
N GLY A 35 8.37 -19.66 -7.71
CA GLY A 35 8.31 -19.09 -9.05
C GLY A 35 9.29 -17.92 -9.14
N PHE A 36 10.24 -17.97 -10.08
CA PHE A 36 11.13 -16.85 -10.36
C PHE A 36 10.37 -15.79 -11.18
N ALA A 37 9.72 -14.84 -10.52
CA ALA A 37 9.21 -13.64 -11.18
C ALA A 37 10.36 -12.63 -11.31
N ARG A 38 10.91 -12.48 -12.52
CA ARG A 38 11.92 -11.45 -12.81
C ARG A 38 11.21 -10.17 -13.22
N GLU A 39 10.74 -9.40 -12.26
CA GLU A 39 10.36 -8.02 -12.51
C GLU A 39 11.47 -7.12 -11.97
N THR A 40 12.06 -6.31 -12.85
CA THR A 40 13.10 -5.36 -12.46
C THR A 40 12.43 -4.00 -12.28
N PRO A 41 12.00 -3.62 -11.05
CA PRO A 41 11.55 -2.27 -10.81
C PRO A 41 12.71 -1.32 -11.11
N ILE A 42 12.45 -0.35 -11.97
CA ILE A 42 13.44 0.67 -12.31
C ILE A 42 13.10 1.90 -11.47
N ILE A 43 13.82 2.05 -10.36
CA ILE A 43 13.69 3.21 -9.49
C ILE A 43 14.43 4.37 -10.17
N PHE A 44 13.69 5.31 -10.74
CA PHE A 44 14.25 6.59 -11.18
C PHE A 44 14.09 7.62 -10.07
N GLU A 45 15.20 8.15 -9.57
CA GLU A 45 15.20 9.33 -8.71
C GLU A 45 15.60 10.54 -9.56
N ARG A 46 14.62 11.36 -9.96
CA ARG A 46 14.95 12.61 -10.66
C ARG A 46 15.39 13.65 -9.63
N LYS A 47 16.70 13.74 -9.37
CA LYS A 47 17.27 14.89 -8.66
C LYS A 47 17.09 16.12 -9.56
N TYR A 48 16.20 17.04 -9.18
CA TYR A 48 16.13 18.37 -9.81
C TYR A 48 17.39 19.17 -9.43
N SER A 49 18.50 18.95 -10.14
CA SER A 49 19.44 20.02 -10.41
C SER A 49 18.92 20.73 -11.66
N GLY A 50 18.72 22.04 -11.62
CA GLY A 50 18.07 22.86 -12.65
C GLY A 50 18.75 22.92 -14.02
N SER A 51 19.06 21.78 -14.62
CA SER A 51 19.69 21.63 -15.92
C SER A 51 18.86 20.66 -16.76
N SER A 52 18.47 21.16 -17.93
CA SER A 52 17.60 20.62 -18.97
C SER A 52 18.09 19.30 -19.58
N ILE A 53 18.01 18.19 -18.85
CA ILE A 53 18.25 16.86 -19.41
C ILE A 53 16.91 16.24 -19.83
N LYS A 54 16.70 16.14 -21.15
CA LYS A 54 15.56 15.45 -21.76
C LYS A 54 15.58 13.96 -21.37
N PRO A 55 14.43 13.33 -21.08
CA PRO A 55 14.37 11.91 -20.74
C PRO A 55 14.80 11.06 -21.94
N ILE A 56 15.65 10.07 -21.69
CA ILE A 56 16.01 9.04 -22.66
C ILE A 56 14.85 8.03 -22.69
N GLN A 57 14.15 7.94 -23.82
CA GLN A 57 13.19 6.87 -24.08
C GLN A 57 13.95 5.58 -24.41
N TYR A 58 13.62 4.48 -23.73
CA TYR A 58 14.12 3.15 -24.06
C TYR A 58 12.99 2.26 -24.55
N GLU A 59 13.26 1.53 -25.64
CA GLU A 59 12.35 0.57 -26.27
C GLU A 59 11.90 -0.52 -25.30
N THR A 60 10.58 -0.69 -25.22
CA THR A 60 9.92 -1.74 -24.45
C THR A 60 10.13 -3.10 -25.11
N GLN A 61 10.83 -4.01 -24.43
CA GLN A 61 10.71 -5.44 -24.75
C GLN A 61 9.31 -5.92 -24.34
N GLN A 62 8.62 -6.57 -25.27
CA GLN A 62 7.29 -7.16 -25.05
C GLN A 62 7.41 -8.29 -24.01
N TYR A 63 6.81 -8.08 -22.84
CA TYR A 63 6.67 -9.14 -21.83
C TYR A 63 5.38 -9.90 -22.11
N HIS A 64 5.50 -11.21 -22.33
CA HIS A 64 4.37 -12.13 -22.45
C HIS A 64 3.52 -12.09 -21.18
N GLN A 65 2.26 -11.67 -21.32
CA GLN A 65 1.24 -11.78 -20.28
C GLN A 65 0.95 -13.26 -20.00
N LEU A 66 1.59 -13.83 -18.99
CA LEU A 66 1.13 -15.07 -18.38
C LEU A 66 -0.10 -14.73 -17.53
N SER A 67 -1.27 -15.21 -17.95
CA SER A 67 -2.53 -15.08 -17.23
C SER A 67 -2.51 -15.93 -15.97
N TYR A 68 -2.02 -15.36 -14.87
CA TYR A 68 -2.15 -15.94 -13.53
C TYR A 68 -3.30 -15.26 -12.79
N SER A 69 -4.30 -16.03 -12.36
CA SER A 69 -5.36 -15.53 -11.48
C SER A 69 -4.84 -15.43 -10.04
N ILE A 70 -3.99 -14.46 -9.76
CA ILE A 70 -3.50 -14.19 -8.40
C ILE A 70 -4.50 -13.25 -7.72
N LYS A 71 -4.99 -13.66 -6.55
CA LYS A 71 -5.93 -12.87 -5.74
C LYS A 71 -5.21 -11.68 -5.13
N HIS A 72 -5.35 -10.50 -5.74
CA HIS A 72 -4.76 -9.26 -5.26
C HIS A 72 -5.69 -8.61 -4.22
N SER A 73 -5.42 -8.77 -2.93
CA SER A 73 -6.17 -8.09 -1.87
C SER A 73 -5.26 -7.53 -0.78
N PHE A 74 -5.47 -6.27 -0.40
CA PHE A 74 -4.77 -5.66 0.72
C PHE A 74 -5.01 -6.47 2.00
N THR A 75 -3.96 -6.73 2.79
CA THR A 75 -4.05 -7.50 4.03
C THR A 75 -3.47 -6.67 5.20
N PRO A 76 -4.29 -6.27 6.19
CA PRO A 76 -3.84 -5.41 7.29
C PRO A 76 -2.81 -6.09 8.21
N ASP A 77 -2.71 -7.43 8.18
CA ASP A 77 -1.76 -8.21 9.00
C ASP A 77 -0.28 -7.83 8.77
N ILE A 78 0.04 -7.18 7.64
CA ILE A 78 1.37 -6.63 7.40
C ILE A 78 1.76 -5.61 8.48
N PHE A 79 0.80 -4.85 8.99
CA PHE A 79 0.98 -3.83 10.02
C PHE A 79 0.64 -4.30 11.44
N LEU A 80 -0.10 -5.40 11.61
CA LEU A 80 -0.66 -5.80 12.92
C LEU A 80 0.26 -6.73 13.71
N SER A 81 0.51 -6.39 14.98
CA SER A 81 1.30 -7.21 15.89
C SER A 81 0.66 -8.61 16.07
N PRO A 82 1.42 -9.73 15.97
CA PRO A 82 0.84 -11.07 16.08
C PRO A 82 0.21 -11.37 17.44
N SER A 83 0.78 -10.82 18.51
CA SER A 83 0.34 -11.00 19.91
C SER A 83 -0.45 -9.80 20.45
N ARG A 84 -1.14 -9.06 19.57
CA ARG A 84 -1.85 -7.83 19.92
C ARG A 84 -3.07 -8.05 20.83
N PRO A 85 -3.45 -7.07 21.66
CA PRO A 85 -4.73 -7.08 22.37
C PRO A 85 -5.91 -7.21 21.41
N LYS A 86 -6.97 -7.92 21.82
CA LYS A 86 -8.21 -7.95 21.05
C LYS A 86 -8.85 -6.57 21.05
N THR A 87 -9.26 -6.09 19.89
CA THR A 87 -10.06 -4.87 19.78
C THR A 87 -11.52 -5.22 19.60
N LYS A 88 -12.37 -4.21 19.81
CA LYS A 88 -13.79 -4.29 19.53
C LYS A 88 -14.06 -4.59 18.05
N PHE A 89 -15.12 -5.35 17.81
CA PHE A 89 -15.70 -5.51 16.48
C PHE A 89 -16.52 -4.27 16.14
N VAL A 90 -16.42 -3.79 14.91
CA VAL A 90 -17.08 -2.55 14.48
C VAL A 90 -17.93 -2.81 13.25
N GLY A 91 -19.23 -2.58 13.41
CA GLY A 91 -20.23 -2.63 12.34
C GLY A 91 -20.99 -1.32 12.14
N ASP A 92 -20.59 -0.23 12.82
CA ASP A 92 -21.21 1.10 12.68
C ASP A 92 -20.21 2.17 12.23
N ASN A 93 -20.68 3.14 11.44
CA ASN A 93 -19.88 4.16 10.76
C ASN A 93 -19.48 5.33 11.66
N SER A 94 -20.28 5.63 12.68
CA SER A 94 -20.19 6.93 13.38
C SER A 94 -18.89 7.11 14.15
N GLU A 95 -18.38 6.04 14.74
CA GLU A 95 -17.14 6.05 15.50
C GLU A 95 -15.90 6.05 14.60
N VAL A 96 -15.93 5.23 13.54
CA VAL A 96 -14.82 5.04 12.62
C VAL A 96 -14.46 6.35 11.92
N ARG A 97 -15.46 7.16 11.57
CA ARG A 97 -15.24 8.47 10.96
C ARG A 97 -14.42 9.38 11.87
N LYS A 98 -14.80 9.50 13.14
CA LYS A 98 -14.11 10.37 14.11
C LYS A 98 -12.65 9.95 14.31
N ILE A 99 -12.41 8.65 14.45
CA ILE A 99 -11.06 8.11 14.56
C ILE A 99 -10.26 8.41 13.29
N SER A 100 -10.86 8.22 12.11
CA SER A 100 -10.20 8.51 10.83
C SER A 100 -9.85 10.00 10.67
N GLU A 101 -10.74 10.89 11.12
CA GLU A 101 -10.50 12.35 11.14
C GLU A 101 -9.33 12.70 12.06
N GLU A 102 -9.27 12.12 13.27
CA GLU A 102 -8.19 12.32 14.22
C GLU A 102 -6.84 11.86 13.66
N VAL A 103 -6.77 10.65 13.08
CA VAL A 103 -5.54 10.13 12.46
C VAL A 103 -5.09 11.05 11.31
N PHE A 104 -6.03 11.43 10.44
CA PHE A 104 -5.73 12.28 9.29
C PHE A 104 -5.22 13.65 9.72
N GLU A 105 -5.84 14.27 10.73
CA GLU A 105 -5.45 15.58 11.23
C GLU A 105 -4.08 15.55 11.90
N LEU A 106 -3.79 14.55 12.73
CA LEU A 106 -2.46 14.39 13.34
C LEU A 106 -1.36 14.12 12.31
N MET A 107 -1.67 13.37 11.24
CA MET A 107 -0.71 13.02 10.20
C MET A 107 -0.43 14.19 9.25
N THR A 108 -1.46 14.95 8.85
CA THR A 108 -1.37 15.93 7.76
C THR A 108 -1.44 17.38 8.22
N ASN A 109 -1.81 17.61 9.48
CA ASN A 109 -2.16 18.92 10.03
C ASN A 109 -3.29 19.62 9.24
N LYS A 110 -4.21 18.84 8.65
CA LYS A 110 -5.36 19.28 7.85
C LYS A 110 -6.57 18.42 8.20
N LYS A 111 -7.78 18.92 7.93
CA LYS A 111 -9.01 18.13 8.08
C LYS A 111 -9.17 17.11 6.96
N LEU A 112 -9.72 15.94 7.27
CA LEU A 112 -10.13 14.96 6.27
C LEU A 112 -11.21 15.61 5.36
N PRO A 113 -11.06 15.57 4.02
CA PRO A 113 -12.03 16.19 3.13
C PRO A 113 -13.46 15.70 3.32
N ASP A 114 -14.42 16.63 3.35
CA ASP A 114 -15.85 16.34 3.55
C ASP A 114 -16.48 15.54 2.40
N ASN A 115 -15.85 15.57 1.21
CA ASN A 115 -16.32 14.82 0.03
C ASN A 115 -15.88 13.35 0.00
N ILE A 116 -15.16 12.88 1.02
CA ILE A 116 -14.82 11.47 1.23
C ILE A 116 -15.80 10.89 2.25
N SER A 117 -16.58 9.89 1.87
CA SER A 117 -17.42 9.11 2.81
C SER A 117 -16.82 7.74 3.10
N ILE A 118 -16.97 7.26 4.33
CA ILE A 118 -16.49 5.96 4.80
C ILE A 118 -17.71 5.13 5.20
N ASN A 119 -17.86 3.95 4.60
CA ASN A 119 -19.01 3.08 4.79
C ASN A 119 -18.51 1.69 5.22
N VAL A 120 -18.76 1.35 6.48
CA VAL A 120 -18.61 0.00 7.04
C VAL A 120 -19.86 -0.78 6.72
N LEU A 121 -19.70 -1.91 6.06
CA LEU A 121 -20.80 -2.77 5.60
C LEU A 121 -20.68 -4.15 6.22
N SER A 122 -21.83 -4.80 6.44
CA SER A 122 -21.82 -6.21 6.80
C SER A 122 -21.21 -7.07 5.69
N PHE A 123 -20.77 -8.29 6.02
CA PHE A 123 -20.19 -9.20 5.02
C PHE A 123 -21.06 -9.36 3.77
N ASN A 124 -22.38 -9.53 3.95
CA ASN A 124 -23.32 -9.77 2.86
C ASN A 124 -23.55 -8.51 2.02
N GLU A 125 -23.71 -7.34 2.65
CA GLU A 125 -23.86 -6.07 1.96
C GLU A 125 -22.59 -5.73 1.17
N PHE A 126 -21.42 -5.91 1.78
CA PHE A 126 -20.12 -5.66 1.14
C PHE A 126 -19.93 -6.56 -0.08
N LYS A 127 -20.18 -7.87 0.05
CA LYS A 127 -20.10 -8.82 -1.07
C LYS A 127 -21.06 -8.46 -2.20
N ALA A 128 -22.31 -8.16 -1.87
CA ALA A 128 -23.33 -7.80 -2.86
C ALA A 128 -22.94 -6.52 -3.61
N LEU A 129 -22.48 -5.51 -2.89
CA LEU A 129 -22.06 -4.24 -3.48
C LEU A 129 -20.80 -4.41 -4.35
N HIS A 130 -19.76 -5.06 -3.85
CA HIS A 130 -18.51 -5.28 -4.58
C HIS A 130 -18.73 -6.09 -5.87
N SER A 131 -19.65 -7.05 -5.86
CA SER A 131 -19.95 -7.89 -7.04
C SER A 131 -20.42 -7.08 -8.26
N ASN A 132 -20.84 -5.83 -8.08
CA ASN A 132 -21.17 -4.92 -9.18
C ASN A 132 -19.93 -4.33 -9.89
N PHE A 133 -18.75 -4.41 -9.27
CA PHE A 133 -17.51 -3.79 -9.75
C PHE A 133 -16.48 -4.81 -10.24
N GLY A 134 -16.63 -6.09 -9.88
CA GLY A 134 -15.70 -7.12 -10.30
C GLY A 134 -15.85 -8.44 -9.54
N PRO A 135 -14.96 -9.41 -9.83
CA PRO A 135 -14.97 -10.71 -9.18
C PRO A 135 -14.77 -10.57 -7.67
N TRP A 136 -15.62 -11.23 -6.90
CA TRP A 136 -15.55 -11.25 -5.43
C TRP A 136 -14.53 -12.26 -4.94
N SER A 137 -13.79 -11.91 -3.87
CA SER A 137 -13.08 -12.88 -3.05
C SER A 137 -13.16 -12.50 -1.56
N SER A 138 -13.15 -13.50 -0.68
CA SER A 138 -13.22 -13.27 0.78
C SER A 138 -12.02 -12.51 1.35
N GLY A 139 -10.92 -12.41 0.59
CA GLY A 139 -9.73 -11.65 0.96
C GLY A 139 -9.89 -10.14 0.77
N ILE A 140 -10.92 -9.69 0.05
CA ILE A 140 -11.18 -8.26 -0.14
C ILE A 140 -11.83 -7.70 1.13
N LEU A 141 -11.18 -6.70 1.72
CA LEU A 141 -11.58 -6.06 2.98
C LEU A 141 -12.03 -4.62 2.79
N GLY A 142 -11.60 -3.97 1.70
CA GLY A 142 -11.95 -2.61 1.34
C GLY A 142 -11.94 -2.45 -0.17
N PHE A 143 -12.66 -1.45 -0.64
CA PHE A 143 -12.48 -0.87 -1.97
C PHE A 143 -12.99 0.58 -1.95
N SER A 144 -12.59 1.36 -2.95
CA SER A 144 -12.97 2.75 -3.05
C SER A 144 -13.42 3.14 -4.46
N ILE A 145 -14.23 4.18 -4.53
CA ILE A 145 -14.69 4.81 -5.77
C ILE A 145 -14.21 6.26 -5.75
N ASN A 146 -13.30 6.58 -6.66
CA ASN A 146 -12.71 7.90 -6.81
C ASN A 146 -13.42 8.69 -7.91
N GLY A 147 -14.61 9.22 -7.61
CA GLY A 147 -15.38 10.10 -8.50
C GLY A 147 -15.59 11.48 -7.88
N THR A 148 -16.59 12.25 -8.38
CA THR A 148 -16.95 13.56 -7.81
C THR A 148 -17.27 13.47 -6.31
N GLN A 149 -17.96 12.41 -5.91
CA GLN A 149 -18.07 11.99 -4.51
C GLN A 149 -17.17 10.78 -4.30
N LYS A 150 -16.20 10.92 -3.40
CA LYS A 150 -15.25 9.87 -3.06
C LYS A 150 -15.88 8.97 -2.00
N ARG A 151 -15.91 7.67 -2.26
CA ARG A 151 -16.59 6.71 -1.39
C ARG A 151 -15.66 5.56 -1.08
N ILE A 152 -15.49 5.29 0.20
CA ILE A 152 -14.75 4.16 0.73
C ILE A 152 -15.76 3.18 1.29
N PHE A 153 -15.63 1.92 0.91
CA PHE A 153 -16.40 0.82 1.46
C PHE A 153 -15.43 -0.14 2.12
N VAL A 154 -15.73 -0.52 3.35
CA VAL A 154 -14.93 -1.48 4.10
C VAL A 154 -15.85 -2.51 4.73
N ARG A 155 -15.38 -3.75 4.80
CA ARG A 155 -16.10 -4.83 5.45
C ARG A 155 -15.92 -4.71 6.96
N GLU A 156 -17.01 -4.87 7.71
CA GLU A 156 -16.97 -4.97 9.17
C GLU A 156 -15.90 -5.97 9.65
N THR A 157 -15.14 -5.55 10.64
CA THR A 157 -14.08 -6.37 11.27
C THR A 157 -13.66 -5.74 12.59
N ASN A 158 -12.59 -6.25 13.18
CA ASN A 158 -11.98 -5.69 14.37
C ASN A 158 -11.42 -4.29 14.07
N LEU A 159 -11.60 -3.35 15.00
CA LEU A 159 -11.21 -1.95 14.84
C LEU A 159 -9.77 -1.76 14.34
N ASP A 160 -8.82 -2.56 14.83
CA ASP A 160 -7.42 -2.47 14.40
C ASP A 160 -7.23 -2.72 12.89
N ALA A 161 -7.75 -3.83 12.39
CA ALA A 161 -7.73 -4.17 10.98
C ALA A 161 -8.55 -3.17 10.14
N LEU A 162 -9.71 -2.76 10.64
CA LEU A 162 -10.60 -1.83 9.96
C LEU A 162 -9.91 -0.48 9.71
N MET A 163 -9.25 0.08 10.73
CA MET A 163 -8.56 1.37 10.62
C MET A 163 -7.40 1.34 9.62
N LEU A 164 -6.72 0.20 9.47
CA LEU A 164 -5.64 0.04 8.49
C LEU A 164 -6.14 -0.06 7.05
N VAL A 165 -7.23 -0.80 6.84
CA VAL A 165 -7.89 -0.88 5.52
C VAL A 165 -8.38 0.51 5.12
N ILE A 166 -9.00 1.25 6.04
CA ILE A 166 -9.46 2.62 5.77
C ILE A 166 -8.29 3.53 5.39
N GLY A 167 -7.16 3.46 6.11
CA GLY A 167 -5.96 4.22 5.76
C GLY A 167 -5.52 3.97 4.32
N HIS A 168 -5.49 2.71 3.90
CA HIS A 168 -5.15 2.33 2.52
C HIS A 168 -6.14 2.92 1.49
N GLU A 169 -7.44 2.77 1.74
CA GLU A 169 -8.47 3.30 0.83
C GLU A 169 -8.50 4.84 0.78
N ILE A 170 -8.19 5.53 1.89
CA ILE A 170 -8.00 6.99 1.88
C ILE A 170 -6.80 7.35 0.99
N GLY A 171 -5.71 6.58 1.06
CA GLY A 171 -4.54 6.77 0.21
C GLY A 171 -4.86 6.74 -1.29
N HIS A 172 -5.79 5.89 -1.71
CA HIS A 172 -6.28 5.88 -3.10
C HIS A 172 -7.06 7.14 -3.47
N VAL A 173 -8.05 7.51 -2.66
CA VAL A 173 -9.02 8.56 -3.03
C VAL A 173 -8.55 9.98 -2.70
N LEU A 174 -7.48 10.17 -1.94
CA LEU A 174 -7.02 11.51 -1.57
C LEU A 174 -6.65 12.34 -2.81
N THR A 175 -6.12 11.68 -3.83
CA THR A 175 -5.67 12.27 -5.10
C THR A 175 -6.36 11.58 -6.28
N GLU A 176 -6.10 12.02 -7.50
CA GLU A 176 -6.60 11.32 -8.69
C GLU A 176 -5.98 9.92 -8.80
N THR A 177 -6.71 8.98 -9.42
CA THR A 177 -6.22 7.63 -9.67
C THR A 177 -5.10 7.67 -10.71
N LEU A 178 -3.95 7.09 -10.38
CA LEU A 178 -2.79 7.03 -11.26
C LEU A 178 -3.02 6.02 -12.40
N PRO A 179 -2.52 6.30 -13.62
CA PRO A 179 -2.72 5.41 -14.76
C PRO A 179 -1.97 4.08 -14.61
N ASN A 180 -0.84 4.07 -13.88
CA ASN A 180 -0.09 2.87 -13.57
C ASN A 180 -0.60 2.26 -12.26
N ARG A 181 -1.12 1.04 -12.34
CA ARG A 181 -1.66 0.32 -11.18
C ARG A 181 -0.64 0.06 -10.07
N HIS A 182 0.63 -0.16 -10.39
CA HIS A 182 1.67 -0.35 -9.36
C HIS A 182 1.99 0.95 -8.65
N ASP A 183 2.01 2.07 -9.37
CA ASP A 183 2.20 3.39 -8.76
C ASP A 183 0.98 3.78 -7.91
N GLU A 184 -0.24 3.43 -8.37
CA GLU A 184 -1.47 3.64 -7.60
C GLU A 184 -1.47 2.86 -6.27
N GLU A 185 -1.08 1.59 -6.30
CA GLU A 185 -0.93 0.79 -5.08
C GLU A 185 0.22 1.29 -4.20
N ALA A 186 1.36 1.67 -4.78
CA ALA A 186 2.50 2.22 -4.03
C ALA A 186 2.11 3.53 -3.34
N LYS A 187 1.30 4.36 -4.00
CA LYS A 187 0.74 5.59 -3.43
C LYS A 187 -0.10 5.26 -2.20
N ALA A 188 -1.03 4.31 -2.31
CA ALA A 188 -1.85 3.90 -1.18
C ALA A 188 -1.04 3.27 -0.03
N PHE A 189 -0.02 2.45 -0.33
CA PHE A 189 0.86 1.90 0.70
C PHE A 189 1.74 2.94 1.39
N ALA A 190 2.26 3.93 0.67
CA ALA A 190 3.02 5.04 1.24
C ALA A 190 2.16 5.82 2.25
N PHE A 191 0.91 6.09 1.89
CA PHE A 191 -0.06 6.68 2.82
C PHE A 191 -0.37 5.74 4.01
N SER A 192 -0.61 4.45 3.75
CA SER A 192 -0.93 3.44 4.79
C SER A 192 0.16 3.31 5.85
N ILE A 193 1.43 3.40 5.45
CA ILE A 193 2.56 3.34 6.38
C ILE A 193 2.55 4.55 7.32
N GLU A 194 2.40 5.77 6.80
CA GLU A 194 2.35 6.95 7.66
C GLU A 194 1.10 6.97 8.55
N TRP A 195 -0.02 6.46 8.02
CA TRP A 195 -1.26 6.27 8.76
C TRP A 195 -1.08 5.32 9.96
N ALA A 196 -0.49 4.14 9.73
CA ALA A 196 -0.21 3.16 10.78
C ALA A 196 0.77 3.71 11.83
N LYS A 197 1.82 4.42 11.39
CA LYS A 197 2.76 5.12 12.28
C LYS A 197 2.08 6.15 13.16
N THR A 198 1.15 6.92 12.60
CA THR A 198 0.40 7.95 13.32
C THR A 198 -0.49 7.32 14.40
N ILE A 199 -1.26 6.29 14.04
CA ILE A 199 -2.07 5.51 15.00
C ILE A 199 -1.21 5.02 16.15
N LYS A 200 -0.05 4.42 15.82
CA LYS A 200 0.85 3.85 16.81
C LYS A 200 1.43 4.90 17.75
N LYS A 201 2.05 5.94 17.18
CA LYS A 201 2.74 7.00 17.90
C LYS A 201 1.83 7.74 18.87
N HIS A 202 0.58 7.98 18.47
CA HIS A 202 -0.38 8.73 19.26
C HIS A 202 -1.35 7.84 20.05
N ASN A 203 -1.18 6.51 19.97
CA ASN A 203 -2.06 5.50 20.58
C ASN A 203 -3.56 5.76 20.29
N ILE A 204 -3.87 6.13 19.05
CA ILE A 204 -5.22 6.53 18.65
C ILE A 204 -6.17 5.34 18.83
N ALA A 205 -7.32 5.58 19.46
CA ALA A 205 -8.30 4.55 19.84
C ALA A 205 -7.70 3.37 20.64
N ASN A 206 -6.60 3.61 21.37
CA ASN A 206 -5.84 2.60 22.11
C ASN A 206 -5.26 1.47 21.25
N LEU A 207 -4.94 1.76 19.98
CA LEU A 207 -4.42 0.78 19.01
C LEU A 207 -2.89 0.73 18.95
N GLY A 208 -2.16 1.48 19.79
CA GLY A 208 -0.71 1.59 19.70
C GLY A 208 0.04 0.28 19.88
N LEU A 209 -0.49 -0.62 20.71
CA LEU A 209 0.05 -1.97 20.90
C LEU A 209 -0.42 -2.97 19.81
N ASN A 210 -1.42 -2.59 19.01
CA ASN A 210 -1.93 -3.41 17.92
C ASN A 210 -1.10 -3.29 16.64
N ILE A 211 -0.40 -2.18 16.47
CA ILE A 211 0.43 -1.92 15.29
C ILE A 211 1.89 -2.29 15.58
N LYS A 212 2.55 -2.99 14.64
CA LYS A 212 3.98 -3.33 14.70
C LYS A 212 4.86 -2.09 14.68
N ASP A 213 6.13 -2.25 15.04
CA ASP A 213 7.11 -1.21 14.78
C ASP A 213 7.37 -1.08 13.26
N GLU A 214 7.73 0.13 12.82
CA GLU A 214 7.87 0.47 11.39
C GLU A 214 8.85 -0.46 10.66
N LEU A 215 9.91 -0.89 11.34
CA LEU A 215 10.93 -1.78 10.78
C LEU A 215 10.44 -3.23 10.61
N ASP A 216 9.32 -3.59 11.24
CA ASP A 216 8.75 -4.94 11.26
C ASP A 216 7.56 -5.12 10.30
N PHE A 217 7.22 -4.10 9.51
CA PHE A 217 6.22 -4.27 8.46
C PHE A 217 6.77 -5.27 7.43
N GLN A 218 6.03 -6.36 7.23
CA GLN A 218 6.41 -7.42 6.29
C GLN A 218 5.56 -7.33 5.04
N PRO A 219 6.12 -7.58 3.84
CA PRO A 219 5.36 -7.50 2.61
C PRO A 219 4.18 -8.47 2.59
N ALA A 220 3.13 -8.07 1.85
CA ALA A 220 2.09 -8.99 1.41
C ALA A 220 2.72 -10.13 0.58
N ARG A 221 2.01 -11.24 0.43
CA ARG A 221 2.43 -12.40 -0.38
C ARG A 221 1.41 -12.70 -1.48
N ASN A 222 1.04 -11.70 -2.30
CA ASN A 222 0.02 -11.81 -3.34
C ASN A 222 0.21 -10.95 -4.62
N GLY A 223 1.44 -10.67 -5.06
CA GLY A 223 1.75 -10.15 -6.40
C GLY A 223 1.82 -8.62 -6.51
N LEU A 224 0.82 -7.97 -7.13
CA LEU A 224 0.79 -6.52 -7.38
C LEU A 224 1.12 -5.70 -6.12
N HIS A 225 0.47 -6.04 -5.00
CA HIS A 225 0.71 -5.40 -3.71
C HIS A 225 2.11 -5.67 -3.17
N ASP A 226 2.72 -6.82 -3.48
CA ASP A 226 4.06 -7.17 -3.01
C ASP A 226 5.09 -6.24 -3.62
N ILE A 227 4.98 -5.97 -4.93
CA ILE A 227 5.89 -5.07 -5.66
C ILE A 227 5.72 -3.64 -5.16
N ALA A 228 4.48 -3.17 -5.08
CA ALA A 228 4.16 -1.82 -4.63
C ALA A 228 4.59 -1.58 -3.19
N PHE A 229 4.25 -2.49 -2.28
CA PHE A 229 4.67 -2.40 -0.88
C PHE A 229 6.19 -2.55 -0.72
N ALA A 230 6.83 -3.50 -1.39
CA ALA A 230 8.28 -3.69 -1.30
C ALA A 230 9.04 -2.45 -1.82
N PHE A 231 8.52 -1.81 -2.85
CA PHE A 231 9.04 -0.53 -3.33
C PHE A 231 8.95 0.55 -2.23
N VAL A 232 7.78 0.72 -1.60
CA VAL A 232 7.59 1.72 -0.54
C VAL A 232 8.44 1.41 0.70
N ASP A 233 8.43 0.17 1.18
CA ASP A 233 9.23 -0.30 2.31
C ASP A 233 10.72 -0.06 2.08
N PHE A 234 11.22 -0.36 0.87
CA PHE A 234 12.60 -0.07 0.49
C PHE A 234 12.91 1.44 0.58
N MET A 235 12.06 2.28 0.00
CA MET A 235 12.26 3.73 0.00
C MET A 235 12.25 4.31 1.43
N VAL A 236 11.34 3.84 2.28
CA VAL A 236 11.26 4.24 3.69
C VAL A 236 12.49 3.78 4.47
N LYS A 237 12.95 2.53 4.27
CA LYS A 237 14.20 2.02 4.86
C LYS A 237 15.45 2.76 4.38
N LYS A 238 15.40 3.44 3.23
CA LYS A 238 16.44 4.37 2.75
C LYS A 238 16.32 5.78 3.34
N GLY A 239 15.39 6.00 4.26
CA GLY A 239 15.21 7.27 4.97
C GLY A 239 14.21 8.23 4.31
N ARG A 240 13.43 7.79 3.32
CA ARG A 240 12.31 8.59 2.80
C ARG A 240 11.17 8.63 3.81
N ILE A 241 10.51 9.78 3.90
CA ILE A 241 9.29 9.92 4.68
C ILE A 241 8.11 9.41 3.84
N ALA A 242 7.29 8.53 4.38
CA ALA A 242 6.26 7.82 3.61
C ALA A 242 5.21 8.78 3.01
N ILE A 243 4.76 9.80 3.76
CA ILE A 243 3.82 10.80 3.22
C ILE A 243 4.44 11.66 2.09
N GLN A 244 5.76 11.90 2.12
CA GLN A 244 6.44 12.59 1.02
C GLN A 244 6.51 11.71 -0.22
N LEU A 245 6.76 10.40 -0.04
CA LEU A 245 6.76 9.44 -1.14
C LEU A 245 5.38 9.32 -1.81
N HIS A 246 4.29 9.38 -1.03
CA HIS A 246 2.94 9.49 -1.57
C HIS A 246 2.82 10.68 -2.52
N ASP A 247 3.24 11.87 -2.09
CA ASP A 247 3.17 13.09 -2.90
C ASP A 247 4.08 13.02 -4.14
N ASP A 248 5.25 12.41 -4.02
CA ASP A 248 6.19 12.23 -5.12
C ASP A 248 5.64 11.28 -6.20
N LEU A 249 4.94 10.20 -5.81
CA LEU A 249 4.23 9.31 -6.72
C LEU A 249 3.10 10.03 -7.44
N VAL A 250 2.30 10.82 -6.70
CA VAL A 250 1.20 11.62 -7.26
C VAL A 250 1.69 12.63 -8.29
N LYS A 251 2.84 13.27 -8.03
CA LYS A 251 3.45 14.25 -8.94
C LYS A 251 4.25 13.59 -10.08
N GLY A 252 4.36 12.26 -10.09
CA GLY A 252 5.17 11.52 -11.07
C GLY A 252 6.67 11.74 -10.93
N TYR A 253 7.17 12.21 -9.78
CA TYR A 253 8.61 12.36 -9.53
C TYR A 253 9.30 11.02 -9.30
N VAL A 254 8.52 10.03 -8.87
CA VAL A 254 8.95 8.66 -8.60
C VAL A 254 7.92 7.72 -9.21
N SER A 255 8.35 6.54 -9.67
CA SER A 255 7.50 5.47 -10.19
C SER A 255 8.18 4.12 -9.90
N VAL A 256 7.38 3.09 -9.63
CA VAL A 256 7.81 1.70 -9.39
C VAL A 256 8.59 1.15 -10.60
N PHE A 257 8.17 1.51 -11.82
CA PHE A 257 8.78 1.03 -13.07
C PHE A 257 9.35 2.13 -13.96
N GLY A 258 9.54 3.35 -13.42
CA GLY A 258 10.22 4.42 -14.15
C GLY A 258 9.43 5.03 -15.31
N ARG A 259 8.12 4.81 -15.39
CA ARG A 259 7.28 5.44 -16.43
C ARG A 259 6.65 6.71 -15.88
N VAL A 260 7.36 7.83 -16.02
CA VAL A 260 6.77 9.15 -15.74
C VAL A 260 5.88 9.52 -16.92
N TYR A 261 4.57 9.55 -16.70
CA TYR A 261 3.60 10.02 -17.69
C TYR A 261 3.56 11.56 -17.64
N HIS A 262 3.83 12.20 -18.77
CA HIS A 262 3.71 13.64 -18.98
C HIS A 262 2.37 13.99 -19.59
#